data_AF-U6RPT0-F1
#
_entry.id   AF-U6RPT0-F1
#
_cell.length_a   1.000
_cell.length_b   1.000
_cell.length_c   1.000
_cell.angle_alpha   90.00
_cell.angle_beta   90.00
_cell.angle_gamma   90.00
#
_symmetry.space_group_name_H-M   'P 1'
#
loop_
_entity.id
_entity.type
_entity.pdbx_description
1 polymer ?
#
loop_
_entity_poly.entity_id
_entity_poly.type
_entity_poly.pdbx_seq_one_letter_code
_entity_poly.pdbx_strand_id
1 'polypeptide(L)' 'MSEFDDIINLPHPVSKTHPQMSMYNRATQFAPFAALTGHDEAIAKTVRKNEKSFEKQGDNEDFNCNWNTK' A
#
# COMPACT_ATOMS: atom_id res chain seq x y z
N MET A 1 22.81 -4.57 -14.99
CA MET A 1 21.91 -3.40 -15.12
C MET A 1 20.56 -3.95 -15.47
N SER A 2 19.56 -3.65 -14.63
CA SER A 2 18.20 -4.11 -14.88
C SER A 2 17.61 -3.31 -16.05
N GLU A 3 16.64 -3.89 -16.74
CA GLU A 3 16.02 -3.33 -17.95
C GLU A 3 15.22 -2.03 -17.70
N PHE A 4 15.09 -1.63 -16.44
CA PHE A 4 14.28 -0.47 -16.00
C PHE A 4 15.04 0.49 -15.07
N ASP A 5 16.38 0.38 -15.00
CA ASP A 5 17.22 1.25 -14.16
C ASP A 5 17.08 2.76 -14.53
N ASP A 6 16.69 3.05 -15.77
CA ASP A 6 16.48 4.38 -16.32
C ASP A 6 15.12 5.01 -15.95
N ILE A 7 14.11 4.20 -15.66
CA ILE A 7 12.75 4.68 -15.34
C ILE A 7 12.44 4.70 -13.84
N ILE A 8 13.17 3.94 -13.01
CA ILE A 8 12.83 3.78 -11.59
C ILE A 8 12.99 5.05 -10.75
N ASN A 9 13.89 5.95 -11.18
CA ASN A 9 14.18 7.22 -10.49
C ASN A 9 13.46 8.42 -11.12
N LEU A 10 12.54 8.20 -12.08
CA LEU A 10 11.81 9.28 -12.70
C LEU A 10 10.79 9.89 -11.72
N PRO A 11 10.58 11.22 -11.78
CA PRO A 11 9.57 11.86 -10.96
C PRO A 11 8.18 11.32 -11.29
N HIS A 12 7.42 10.96 -10.26
CA HIS A 12 6.04 10.52 -10.44
C HIS A 12 5.18 11.68 -10.98
N PRO A 13 4.52 11.52 -12.14
CA PRO A 13 3.73 12.60 -12.72
C PRO A 13 2.45 12.82 -11.92
N VAL A 14 2.27 14.03 -11.39
CA VAL A 14 1.03 14.44 -10.72
C VAL A 14 0.30 15.42 -11.64
N SER A 15 -1.00 15.17 -11.86
CA SER A 15 -1.84 16.05 -12.67
C SER A 15 -1.95 17.43 -12.01
N LYS A 16 -1.71 18.49 -12.79
CA LYS A 16 -1.90 19.88 -12.35
C LYS A 16 -3.38 20.27 -12.28
N THR A 17 -4.21 19.64 -13.11
CA THR A 17 -5.63 19.99 -13.28
C THR A 17 -6.54 19.13 -12.41
N HIS A 18 -6.20 17.85 -12.23
CA HIS A 18 -7.00 16.90 -11.46
C HIS A 18 -6.19 16.44 -10.25
N PRO A 19 -6.30 17.16 -9.11
CA PRO A 19 -5.58 16.79 -7.90
C PRO A 19 -6.00 15.38 -7.45
N GLN A 20 -5.04 14.66 -6.86
CA GLN A 20 -5.32 13.35 -6.32
C GLN A 20 -6.31 13.44 -5.15
N MET A 21 -7.18 12.44 -5.05
CA MET A 21 -8.14 12.32 -3.96
C MET A 21 -7.41 12.18 -2.62
N SER A 22 -7.85 12.92 -1.59
CA SER A 22 -7.26 12.81 -0.24
C SER A 22 -7.45 11.40 0.34
N MET A 23 -6.60 10.99 1.29
CA MET A 23 -6.77 9.70 1.99
C MET A 23 -8.16 9.55 2.61
N TYR A 24 -8.67 10.63 3.21
CA TYR A 24 -10.00 10.65 3.80
C TYR A 24 -11.10 10.42 2.74
N ASN A 25 -11.06 11.17 1.64
CA ASN A 25 -12.04 11.00 0.56
C ASN A 25 -11.94 9.61 -0.10
N ARG A 26 -10.73 9.02 -0.18
CA ARG A 26 -10.54 7.62 -0.59
C ARG A 26 -11.23 6.65 0.36
N ALA A 27 -11.10 6.85 1.68
CA ALA A 27 -11.71 6.00 2.69
C ALA A 27 -13.26 6.04 2.64
N THR A 28 -13.84 7.19 2.30
CA THR A 28 -15.30 7.36 2.18
C THR A 28 -15.92 6.39 1.16
N GLN A 29 -15.18 5.93 0.14
CA GLN A 29 -15.66 4.92 -0.81
C GLN A 29 -16.06 3.60 -0.13
N PHE A 30 -15.50 3.33 1.06
CA PHE A 30 -15.76 2.14 1.85
C PHE A 30 -16.77 2.36 3.00
N ALA A 31 -17.26 3.60 3.19
CA ALA A 31 -18.31 3.92 4.15
C ALA A 31 -19.56 3.01 4.09
N PRO A 32 -20.09 2.58 2.91
CA PRO A 32 -21.27 1.71 2.88
C PRO A 32 -21.07 0.35 3.56
N PHE A 33 -19.83 -0.11 3.75
CA PHE A 33 -19.55 -1.41 4.38
C PHE A 33 -19.47 -1.33 5.91
N ALA A 34 -19.50 -0.14 6.50
CA ALA A 34 -19.47 0.03 7.96
C ALA A 34 -20.70 -0.59 8.65
N ALA A 35 -21.81 -0.76 7.93
CA ALA A 35 -23.01 -1.42 8.45
C ALA A 35 -22.90 -2.96 8.46
N LEU A 36 -21.91 -3.54 7.77
CA LEU A 36 -21.73 -4.99 7.74
C LEU A 36 -21.14 -5.49 9.07
N THR A 37 -21.71 -6.59 9.57
CA THR A 37 -21.12 -7.30 10.70
C THR A 37 -19.72 -7.80 10.32
N GLY A 38 -18.73 -7.53 11.16
CA GLY A 38 -17.33 -7.96 10.94
C GLY A 38 -16.43 -6.95 10.22
N HIS A 39 -16.94 -5.78 9.79
CA HIS A 39 -16.11 -4.70 9.24
C HIS A 39 -15.02 -4.25 10.22
N ASP A 40 -15.39 -3.99 11.49
CA ASP A 40 -14.46 -3.55 12.52
C ASP A 40 -13.42 -4.63 12.86
N GLU A 41 -13.82 -5.90 12.81
CA GLU A 41 -12.92 -7.04 13.00
C GLU A 41 -11.89 -7.13 11.86
N ALA A 42 -12.31 -6.87 10.61
CA ALA A 42 -11.40 -6.84 9.47
C ALA A 42 -10.39 -5.68 9.56
N ILE A 43 -10.81 -4.52 10.07
CA ILE A 43 -9.91 -3.40 10.36
C ILE A 43 -8.89 -3.83 11.43
N ALA A 44 -9.35 -4.36 12.56
CA ALA A 44 -8.47 -4.78 13.66
C ALA A 44 -7.45 -5.85 13.23
N LYS A 45 -7.88 -6.83 12.42
CA LYS A 45 -6.97 -7.84 11.83
C LYS A 45 -5.90 -7.20 10.94
N THR A 46 -6.27 -6.20 10.16
CA THR A 46 -5.36 -5.49 9.26
C THR A 46 -4.33 -4.66 10.03
N VAL A 47 -4.77 -3.94 11.07
CA VAL A 47 -3.88 -3.21 11.99
C VAL A 47 -2.84 -4.16 12.59
N ARG A 48 -3.29 -5.26 13.19
CA ARG A 48 -2.41 -6.26 13.79
C ARG A 48 -1.41 -6.86 12.79
N LYS A 49 -1.84 -7.11 11.55
CA LYS A 49 -0.94 -7.62 10.49
C LYS A 49 0.11 -6.59 10.14
N ASN A 50 -0.27 -5.32 10.05
CA ASN A 50 0.63 -4.24 9.71
C ASN A 50 1.66 -3.97 10.81
N GLU A 51 1.24 -3.94 12.07
CA GLU A 51 2.14 -3.85 13.24
C GLU A 51 3.21 -4.96 13.21
N LYS A 52 2.80 -6.21 13.00
CA LYS A 52 3.74 -7.34 12.86
C LYS A 52 4.70 -7.19 11.68
N SER A 53 4.28 -6.55 10.59
CA SER A 53 5.15 -6.29 9.44
C SER A 53 6.19 -5.22 9.76
N PHE A 54 5.82 -4.16 10.48
CA PHE A 54 6.77 -3.14 10.94
C PHE A 54 7.79 -3.70 11.93
N GLU A 55 7.37 -4.58 12.84
CA GLU A 55 8.27 -5.27 13.78
C GLU A 55 9.31 -6.15 13.06
N LYS A 56 8.95 -6.75 11.92
CA LYS A 56 9.83 -7.61 11.10
C LYS A 56 10.69 -6.88 10.06
N GLN A 57 10.46 -5.58 9.87
CA GLN A 57 11.26 -4.75 8.97
C GLN A 57 12.48 -4.15 9.67
N GLY A 58 12.62 -4.34 11.00
CA GLY A 58 13.78 -3.90 11.77
C GLY A 58 15.03 -4.78 11.62
N ASP A 59 14.94 -5.90 10.90
CA ASP A 59 15.95 -6.97 10.89
C ASP A 59 16.18 -7.64 9.52
N ASN A 60 15.72 -7.05 8.40
CA ASN A 60 15.98 -7.58 7.06
C ASN A 60 16.46 -6.50 6.08
N GLU A 61 17.78 -6.32 6.00
CA GLU A 61 18.44 -6.03 4.72
C GLU A 61 18.12 -7.21 3.77
N ASP A 62 17.80 -6.92 2.51
CA ASP A 62 17.53 -7.90 1.44
C ASP A 62 16.10 -8.48 1.32
N PHE A 63 15.10 -7.63 1.04
CA PHE A 63 13.91 -8.08 0.29
C PHE A 63 14.24 -8.19 -1.21
N ASN A 64 14.99 -9.22 -1.61
CA ASN A 64 15.02 -9.66 -3.01
C ASN A 64 13.79 -10.53 -3.30
N CYS A 65 12.66 -9.89 -3.59
CA CYS A 65 11.48 -10.59 -4.11
C CYS A 65 11.68 -10.84 -5.61
N ASN A 66 12.19 -12.02 -5.99
CA ASN A 66 12.26 -12.42 -7.40
C ASN A 66 10.84 -12.66 -7.96
N TRP A 67 10.31 -11.70 -8.70
CA TRP A 67 9.01 -11.80 -9.37
C TRP A 67 9.04 -12.58 -10.70
N ASN A 68 10.18 -13.14 -11.11
CA ASN A 68 10.28 -14.00 -12.28
C ASN A 68 10.56 -15.44 -11.88
N THR A 69 9.48 -16.20 -11.68
CA THR A 69 9.50 -17.67 -11.83
C THR A 69 8.37 -18.08 -12.77
N LYS A 70 8.64 -18.02 -14.07
CA LYS A 70 8.08 -18.93 -15.06
C LYS A 70 9.00 -19.04 -16.28
#